data_AF-A0A7K2PCV6-F1
#
_entry.id   AF-A0A7K2PCV6-F1
#
_cell.length_a   1.000
_cell.length_b   1.000
_cell.length_c   1.000
_cell.angle_alpha   90.00
_cell.angle_beta   90.00
_cell.angle_gamma   90.00
#
_symmetry.space_group_name_H-M   'P 1'
#
loop_
_entity.id
_entity.type
_entity.pdbx_description
1 polymer ?
#
loop_
_entity_poly.entity_id
_entity_poly.type
_entity_poly.pdbx_seq_one_letter_code
_entity_poly.pdbx_strand_id
1 'polypeptide(L)'
;MPATVTVDSLIRQHAVAVAYLAHEPTPATDSGAFIAQLGAVAAHLEVAGIVGHHDLTAAARLIAEAADEPSQRRGVLLQRAALCLSGVGDMADEYRDMVA
;
A
#
# COMPACT_ATOMS: atom_id res chain seq x y z
N MET A 1 -22.68 -8.83 -2.08
CA MET A 1 -22.16 -8.18 -0.86
C MET A 1 -20.73 -7.75 -1.18
N PRO A 2 -20.39 -6.46 -1.18
CA PRO A 2 -18.99 -6.06 -1.32
C PRO A 2 -18.20 -6.73 -0.20
N ALA A 3 -17.07 -7.35 -0.53
CA ALA A 3 -16.22 -7.98 0.47
C ALA A 3 -15.77 -6.91 1.47
N THR A 4 -15.90 -7.18 2.76
CA THR A 4 -15.42 -6.28 3.81
C THR A 4 -13.91 -6.12 3.64
N VAL A 5 -13.46 -4.89 3.38
CA VAL A 5 -12.03 -4.58 3.29
C VAL A 5 -11.42 -4.73 4.69
N THR A 6 -10.45 -5.62 4.81
CA THR A 6 -9.64 -5.83 6.02
C THR A 6 -8.17 -5.55 5.73
N VAL A 7 -7.38 -5.30 6.77
CA VAL A 7 -5.93 -5.12 6.62
C VAL A 7 -5.30 -6.37 6.00
N ASP A 8 -5.67 -7.57 6.45
CA ASP A 8 -5.22 -8.83 5.87
C ASP A 8 -5.53 -8.96 4.37
N SER A 9 -6.70 -8.46 3.94
CA SER A 9 -7.06 -8.48 2.51
C SER A 9 -6.19 -7.54 1.69
N LEU A 10 -5.85 -6.35 2.22
CA LEU A 10 -4.96 -5.39 1.57
C LEU A 10 -3.54 -5.93 1.48
N ILE A 11 -3.02 -6.51 2.56
CA ILE A 11 -1.71 -7.16 2.59
C ILE A 11 -1.67 -8.27 1.53
N ARG A 12 -2.65 -9.18 1.53
CA ARG A 12 -2.69 -10.29 0.58
C ARG A 12 -2.72 -9.84 -0.89
N GLN A 13 -3.39 -8.72 -1.18
CA GLN A 13 -3.51 -8.19 -2.53
C GLN A 13 -2.26 -7.45 -2.99
N HIS A 14 -1.61 -6.69 -2.12
CA HIS A 14 -0.61 -5.71 -2.53
C HIS A 14 0.82 -5.99 -2.02
N ALA A 15 1.02 -6.83 -1.01
CA ALA A 15 2.33 -6.99 -0.35
C ALA A 15 3.44 -7.46 -1.29
N VAL A 16 3.14 -8.26 -2.32
CA VAL A 16 4.15 -8.72 -3.30
C VAL A 16 4.64 -7.56 -4.15
N ALA A 17 3.73 -6.78 -4.72
CA ALA A 17 4.08 -5.63 -5.56
C ALA A 17 4.77 -4.54 -4.73
N VAL A 18 4.29 -4.30 -3.51
CA VAL A 18 4.89 -3.34 -2.57
C VAL A 18 6.31 -3.77 -2.18
N ALA A 19 6.56 -5.04 -1.86
CA ALA A 19 7.91 -5.51 -1.56
C ALA A 19 8.86 -5.41 -2.76
N TYR A 20 8.38 -5.73 -3.97
CA TYR A 20 9.15 -5.53 -5.20
C TYR A 20 9.59 -4.07 -5.37
N LEU A 21 8.64 -3.13 -5.27
CA LEU A 21 8.92 -1.70 -5.37
C LEU A 21 9.77 -1.15 -4.21
N ALA A 22 9.66 -1.76 -3.02
CA ALA A 22 10.46 -1.40 -1.85
C ALA A 22 11.88 -1.96 -1.93
N HIS A 23 12.19 -2.79 -2.93
CA HIS A 23 13.42 -3.60 -2.98
C HIS A 23 13.62 -4.50 -1.75
N GLU A 24 12.52 -4.92 -1.12
CA GLU A 24 12.54 -5.81 0.03
C GLU A 24 12.43 -7.27 -0.44
N PRO A 25 13.23 -8.20 0.12
CA PRO A 25 13.22 -9.60 -0.32
C PRO A 25 11.94 -10.34 0.08
N THR A 26 11.19 -9.83 1.07
CA THR A 26 10.02 -10.49 1.62
C THR A 26 8.79 -9.58 1.64
N PRO A 27 7.64 -10.03 1.11
CA PRO A 27 6.35 -9.36 1.29
C PRO A 27 6.01 -9.18 2.77
N ALA A 28 5.44 -8.03 3.13
CA ALA A 28 4.88 -7.84 4.46
C ALA A 28 3.79 -8.87 4.78
N THR A 29 3.79 -9.38 6.01
CA THR A 29 2.77 -10.32 6.51
C THR A 29 1.90 -9.73 7.62
N ASP A 30 2.26 -8.55 8.13
CA ASP A 30 1.53 -7.82 9.16
C ASP A 30 1.41 -6.34 8.78
N SER A 31 0.53 -5.63 9.50
CA SER A 31 0.20 -4.24 9.21
C SER A 31 1.38 -3.29 9.40
N GLY A 32 2.23 -3.53 10.40
CA GLY A 32 3.37 -2.66 10.69
C GLY A 32 4.43 -2.74 9.60
N ALA A 33 4.78 -3.97 9.21
CA ALA A 33 5.66 -4.22 8.08
C ALA A 33 5.10 -3.63 6.78
N PHE A 34 3.79 -3.78 6.54
CA PHE A 34 3.16 -3.27 5.33
C PHE A 34 3.17 -1.74 5.26
N ILE A 35 2.88 -1.05 6.37
CA ILE A 35 2.98 0.41 6.48
C ILE A 35 4.42 0.88 6.22
N ALA A 36 5.42 0.20 6.79
CA ALA A 36 6.82 0.55 6.60
C ALA A 36 7.24 0.41 5.12
N GLN A 37 6.86 -0.70 4.48
CA GLN A 37 7.16 -0.92 3.06
C GLN A 37 6.46 0.11 2.17
N LEU A 38 5.19 0.46 2.42
CA LEU A 38 4.49 1.52 1.67
C LEU A 38 5.23 2.87 1.75
N GLY A 39 5.77 3.21 2.92
CA GLY A 39 6.59 4.41 3.10
C GLY A 39 7.89 4.36 2.29
N ALA A 40 8.58 3.22 2.28
CA ALA A 40 9.80 3.03 1.49
C ALA A 40 9.51 3.12 -0.01
N VAL A 41 8.44 2.48 -0.50
CA VAL A 41 8.03 2.57 -1.90
C VAL A 41 7.74 4.02 -2.30
N ALA A 42 7.00 4.76 -1.48
CA ALA A 42 6.67 6.15 -1.78
C ALA A 42 7.94 6.99 -2.01
N ALA A 43 8.95 6.81 -1.16
CA ALA A 43 10.23 7.51 -1.32
C ALA A 43 10.98 7.07 -2.60
N HIS A 44 10.98 5.78 -2.95
CA HIS A 44 11.62 5.30 -4.17
C HIS A 44 10.94 5.82 -5.43
N LEU A 45 9.61 5.79 -5.47
CA LEU A 45 8.82 6.28 -6.59
C LEU A 45 8.94 7.80 -6.75
N GLU A 46 9.03 8.55 -5.65
CA GLU A 46 9.31 9.99 -5.68
C GLU A 46 10.66 10.27 -6.36
N VAL A 47 11.72 9.54 -5.99
CA VAL A 47 13.06 9.68 -6.61
C VAL A 47 13.04 9.27 -8.09
N ALA A 48 12.27 8.25 -8.45
CA ALA A 48 12.12 7.80 -9.83
C ALA A 48 11.22 8.73 -10.68
N GLY A 49 10.52 9.69 -10.07
CA GLY A 49 9.57 10.56 -10.75
C GLY A 49 8.26 9.89 -11.14
N ILE A 50 7.95 8.72 -10.55
CA ILE A 50 6.71 7.97 -10.82
C ILE A 50 5.54 8.60 -10.03
N VAL A 51 4.44 8.79 -10.74
CA VAL A 51 3.23 9.43 -10.20
C VAL A 51 2.46 8.45 -9.30
N GLY A 52 1.88 8.95 -8.21
CA GLY A 52 1.04 8.17 -7.30
C GLY A 52 1.73 7.71 -6.00
N HIS A 53 3.00 8.04 -5.79
CA HIS A 53 3.70 7.81 -4.51
C HIS A 53 3.00 8.43 -3.29
N HIS A 54 2.29 9.54 -3.48
CA HIS A 54 1.49 10.19 -2.44
C HIS A 54 0.32 9.32 -1.96
N ASP A 55 -0.26 8.51 -2.85
CA ASP A 55 -1.35 7.59 -2.50
C ASP A 55 -0.84 6.47 -1.58
N LEU A 56 0.41 6.02 -1.77
CA LEU A 56 1.01 5.01 -0.89
C LEU A 56 1.24 5.55 0.53
N THR A 57 1.69 6.80 0.63
CA THR A 57 1.83 7.48 1.93
C THR A 57 0.47 7.69 2.59
N ALA A 58 -0.56 8.06 1.81
CA ALA A 58 -1.92 8.19 2.30
C ALA A 58 -2.49 6.84 2.77
N ALA A 59 -2.27 5.75 2.02
CA ALA A 59 -2.68 4.41 2.38
C ALA A 59 -2.02 3.96 3.69
N ALA A 60 -0.70 4.16 3.83
CA ALA A 60 0.06 3.83 5.03
C ALA A 60 -0.53 4.55 6.27
N ARG A 61 -0.83 5.86 6.14
CA ARG A 61 -1.46 6.64 7.21
C ARG A 61 -2.86 6.15 7.56
N LEU A 62 -3.69 5.85 6.56
CA LEU A 62 -5.06 5.38 6.76
C LEU A 62 -5.10 4.00 7.44
N ILE A 63 -4.16 3.11 7.10
CA ILE A 63 -4.03 1.79 7.74
C ILE A 63 -3.56 1.95 9.19
N ALA A 64 -2.61 2.86 9.46
CA ALA A 64 -2.18 3.16 10.82
C ALA A 64 -3.34 3.73 11.66
N GLU A 65 -4.07 4.72 11.15
CA GLU A 65 -5.23 5.30 11.84
C GLU A 65 -6.34 4.26 12.08
N ALA A 66 -6.54 3.34 11.14
CA ALA A 66 -7.51 2.25 11.29
C ALA A 66 -7.15 1.24 12.40
N ALA A 67 -5.87 1.18 12.82
CA ALA A 67 -5.43 0.31 13.91
C ALA A 67 -5.88 0.85 15.29
N ASP A 68 -5.99 2.17 15.44
CA ASP A 68 -6.32 2.85 16.69
C ASP A 68 -7.81 3.20 16.83
N GLU A 69 -8.61 3.07 15.76
CA GLU A 69 -10.01 3.51 15.73
C GLU A 69 -11.05 2.38 16.00
N PRO A 70 -12.20 2.72 16.63
CA PRO A 70 -13.33 1.81 16.76
C PRO A 70 -13.96 1.39 15.41
N SER A 71 -14.67 0.25 15.44
CA SER A 71 -15.05 -0.58 14.28
C SER A 71 -15.73 0.13 13.11
N GLN A 72 -16.58 1.14 13.35
CA GLN A 72 -17.32 1.80 12.25
C GLN A 72 -16.44 2.75 11.43
N ARG A 73 -15.52 3.50 12.08
CA ARG A 73 -14.57 4.37 11.37
C ARG A 73 -13.45 3.56 10.73
N ARG A 74 -13.02 2.48 11.38
CA ARG A 74 -12.04 1.53 10.85
C ARG A 74 -12.42 1.04 9.44
N GLY A 75 -13.68 0.65 9.22
CA GLY A 75 -14.12 0.17 7.90
C GLY A 75 -13.99 1.22 6.79
N VAL A 76 -14.31 2.48 7.09
CA VAL A 76 -14.20 3.59 6.12
C VAL A 76 -12.73 3.91 5.82
N LEU A 77 -11.88 3.93 6.84
CA LEU A 77 -10.44 4.15 6.68
C LEU A 77 -9.80 3.08 5.79
N LEU A 78 -10.15 1.80 6.01
CA LEU A 78 -9.65 0.70 5.20
C LEU A 78 -10.17 0.73 3.76
N GLN A 79 -11.43 1.13 3.53
CA GLN A 79 -11.94 1.34 2.17
C GLN A 79 -11.18 2.45 1.44
N ARG A 80 -10.88 3.56 2.13
CA ARG A 80 -10.08 4.64 1.55
C ARG A 80 -8.65 4.19 1.26
N ALA A 81 -8.04 3.40 2.15
CA ALA A 81 -6.73 2.81 1.91
C ALA A 81 -6.74 1.90 0.67
N ALA A 82 -7.79 1.09 0.48
CA ALA A 82 -7.94 0.25 -0.72
C ALA A 82 -7.98 1.07 -2.01
N LEU A 83 -8.67 2.21 -2.00
CA LEU A 83 -8.72 3.12 -3.17
C LEU A 83 -7.33 3.68 -3.48
N CYS A 84 -6.58 4.12 -2.47
CA CYS A 84 -5.21 4.59 -2.65
C CYS A 84 -4.26 3.48 -3.17
N LEU A 85 -4.50 2.22 -2.81
CA LEU A 85 -3.68 1.09 -3.27
C LEU A 85 -4.08 0.54 -4.64
N SER A 86 -5.18 1.02 -5.24
CA SER A 86 -5.68 0.49 -6.51
C SER A 86 -4.70 0.67 -7.68
N GLY A 87 -3.86 1.72 -7.64
CA GLY A 87 -2.84 1.99 -8.67
C GLY A 87 -1.49 1.29 -8.46
N VAL A 88 -1.31 0.51 -7.38
CA VAL A 88 -0.01 -0.14 -7.08
C VAL A 88 0.47 -1.06 -8.20
N GLY A 89 -0.46 -1.74 -8.88
CA GLY A 89 -0.14 -2.62 -10.01
C GLY A 89 0.46 -1.83 -11.17
N ASP A 90 -0.21 -0.74 -11.56
CA ASP A 90 0.23 0.13 -12.66
C ASP A 90 1.60 0.77 -12.34
N MET A 91 1.81 1.21 -11.09
CA MET A 91 3.12 1.73 -10.64
C MET A 91 4.23 0.67 -10.72
N ALA A 92 3.92 -0.59 -10.39
CA ALA A 92 4.88 -1.68 -10.45
C ALA A 92 5.25 -2.06 -11.89
N ASP A 93 4.29 -1.98 -12.81
CA ASP A 93 4.53 -2.20 -14.24
C ASP A 93 5.34 -1.04 -14.85
N GLU A 94 5.00 0.21 -14.55
CA GLU A 94 5.78 1.39 -14.98
C GLU A 94 7.22 1.34 -14.46
N TYR A 95 7.39 0.99 -13.18
CA TYR A 95 8.73 0.82 -12.60
C TYR A 95 9.51 -0.27 -13.34
N ARG A 96 8.88 -1.41 -13.65
CA ARG A 96 9.54 -2.52 -14.38
C ARG A 96 10.02 -2.09 -15.76
N ASP A 97 9.23 -1.27 -16.46
CA ASP A 97 9.61 -0.73 -17.78
C ASP A 97 10.78 0.25 -17.71
N MET A 98 11.00 0.93 -16.57
CA MET A 98 12.14 1.83 -16.37
C MET A 98 13.46 1.13 -16.03
N VAL A 99 13.43 -0.01 -15.33
CA VAL A 99 14.62 -0.79 -14.95
C VAL A 99 14.99 -1.89 -15.95
N ALA A 100 14.18 -2.13 -16.98
CA ALA A 100 14.46 -3.07 -18.08
C ALA A 100 15.38 -2.47 -19.15
#